data_AF-A0A518ENQ7-F1
#
_entry.id   AF-A0A518ENQ7-F1
#
_cell.length_a   1.000
_cell.length_b   1.000
_cell.length_c   1.000
_cell.angle_alpha   90.00
_cell.angle_beta   90.00
_cell.angle_gamma   90.00
#
_symmetry.space_group_name_H-M   'P 1'
#
loop_
_entity.id
_entity.type
_entity.pdbx_description
1 polymer ?
#
loop_
_entity_poly.entity_id
_entity_poly.type
_entity_poly.pdbx_seq_one_letter_code
_entity_poly.pdbx_strand_id
1 'polypeptide(L)'
;MTELAAKGLRDRSDLREAVDAKLGSGAGISVGEAWAMLSNLERVEWIVGEFWFGIRGHNFHLWIQGHAQGDLDGPRWVAAIGRVVETVDPEIGLLMRWTAERGRAVRAEERGEPMFSIVTPVWEPVLDRAVDILFDLIERWPEELVLEDMEAGDPPQRSIALPTEGACRYPGCAVGFTDRATEECLVVASGPHGAQSAAMYALWKHGAPDDELERFYREVPPGGKGMPEALAAWVDFDGSGSALSTEQLDEFRRALDPIAEILGIESSDGAKLHRVKTSKLDGLTEQLEPYGAIRVVTDQSTNFLISLGRALRMDPVLLLVDSADMQTDEEVTMLLHAIWTGHFVVMGGDAPGARTLLKKIEENRPA
;
A
#
# COMPACT_ATOMS: atom_id res chain seq x y z
N MET A 1 -30.81 -15.62 10.03
CA MET A 1 -29.63 -14.76 10.13
C MET A 1 -29.33 -14.63 11.60
N THR A 2 -28.17 -15.13 12.03
CA THR A 2 -27.73 -15.11 13.42
C THR A 2 -27.10 -13.73 13.65
N GLU A 3 -27.75 -12.86 14.43
CA GLU A 3 -27.12 -11.64 14.92
C GLU A 3 -25.82 -12.02 15.66
N LEU A 4 -24.72 -11.28 15.43
CA LEU A 4 -23.51 -11.39 16.24
C LEU A 4 -23.91 -11.14 17.70
N ALA A 5 -24.06 -12.22 18.47
CA ALA A 5 -24.68 -12.18 19.78
C ALA A 5 -23.86 -11.33 20.75
N ALA A 6 -24.54 -10.56 21.59
CA ALA A 6 -23.96 -9.75 22.68
C ALA A 6 -23.43 -10.61 23.86
N LYS A 7 -22.64 -11.66 23.58
CA LYS A 7 -21.85 -12.35 24.60
C LYS A 7 -20.57 -11.54 24.86
N GLY A 8 -20.00 -11.71 26.06
CA GLY A 8 -18.82 -10.98 26.51
C GLY A 8 -17.70 -10.98 25.46
N LEU A 9 -17.15 -9.80 25.19
CA LEU A 9 -16.02 -9.62 24.27
C LEU A 9 -14.86 -10.50 24.74
N ARG A 10 -14.37 -11.34 23.84
CA ARG A 10 -13.13 -12.10 24.03
C ARG A 10 -11.94 -11.21 23.66
N ASP A 11 -10.80 -11.40 24.31
CA ASP A 11 -9.57 -10.74 23.86
C ASP A 11 -9.02 -11.48 22.64
N ARG A 12 -8.92 -10.79 21.50
CA ARG A 12 -8.33 -11.37 20.29
C ARG A 12 -6.86 -11.73 20.49
N SER A 13 -6.11 -11.00 21.32
CA SER A 13 -4.68 -11.23 21.55
C SER A 13 -4.46 -12.62 22.15
N ASP A 14 -5.25 -12.98 23.16
CA ASP A 14 -5.24 -14.32 23.77
C ASP A 14 -5.55 -15.41 22.73
N LEU A 15 -6.50 -15.15 21.82
CA LEU A 15 -6.85 -16.08 20.75
C LEU A 15 -5.72 -16.23 19.72
N ARG A 16 -5.08 -15.13 19.31
CA ARG A 16 -3.94 -15.16 18.41
C ARG A 16 -2.76 -15.91 19.02
N GLU A 17 -2.47 -15.66 20.30
CA GLU A 17 -1.45 -16.40 21.04
C GLU A 17 -1.76 -17.90 21.11
N ALA A 18 -3.03 -18.29 21.27
CA ALA A 18 -3.43 -19.70 21.25
C ALA A 18 -3.23 -20.36 19.87
N VAL A 19 -3.55 -19.65 18.77
CA VAL A 19 -3.25 -20.09 17.40
C VAL A 19 -1.75 -20.27 17.22
N ASP A 20 -0.96 -19.25 17.56
CA ASP A 20 0.49 -19.26 17.39
C ASP A 20 1.17 -20.31 18.28
N ALA A 21 0.66 -20.58 19.48
CA ALA A 21 1.15 -21.64 20.36
C ALA A 21 0.93 -23.05 19.78
N LYS A 22 -0.17 -23.24 19.02
CA LYS A 22 -0.49 -24.53 18.38
C LYS A 22 0.28 -24.73 17.08
N LEU A 23 0.38 -23.70 16.25
CA LEU A 23 0.97 -23.79 14.92
C LEU A 23 2.49 -23.53 14.93
N GLY A 24 2.99 -22.82 15.94
CA GLY A 24 4.38 -22.41 16.03
C GLY A 24 4.82 -21.61 14.80
N SER A 25 5.98 -21.95 14.25
CA SER A 25 6.46 -21.38 12.98
C SER A 25 5.87 -22.04 11.73
N GLY A 26 4.96 -23.02 11.88
CA GLY A 26 4.39 -23.78 10.77
C GLY A 26 5.37 -24.76 10.08
N ALA A 27 6.60 -24.88 10.56
CA ALA A 27 7.61 -25.73 9.92
C ALA A 27 7.29 -27.22 10.07
N GLY A 28 7.05 -27.91 8.95
CA GLY A 28 6.80 -29.36 8.92
C GLY A 28 5.37 -29.78 9.26
N ILE A 29 4.43 -28.83 9.33
CA ILE A 29 3.00 -29.08 9.54
C ILE A 29 2.29 -28.83 8.21
N SER A 30 1.52 -29.81 7.73
CA SER A 30 0.67 -29.61 6.55
C SER A 30 -0.54 -28.72 6.89
N VAL A 31 -1.13 -28.11 5.87
CA VAL A 31 -2.23 -27.17 6.09
C VAL A 31 -3.47 -27.84 6.68
N GLY A 32 -3.74 -29.10 6.29
CA GLY A 32 -4.81 -29.90 6.88
C GLY A 32 -4.55 -30.29 8.35
N GLU A 33 -3.30 -30.57 8.72
CA GLU A 33 -2.92 -30.83 10.13
C GLU A 33 -3.09 -29.56 10.97
N ALA A 34 -2.61 -28.41 10.48
CA ALA A 34 -2.83 -27.12 11.12
C ALA A 34 -4.32 -26.87 11.35
N TRP A 35 -5.15 -27.03 10.31
CA TRP A 35 -6.60 -26.85 10.39
C TRP A 35 -7.27 -27.78 11.42
N ALA A 36 -6.84 -29.03 11.51
CA ALA A 36 -7.38 -30.00 12.47
C ALA A 36 -7.01 -29.69 13.94
N MET A 37 -5.91 -28.97 14.18
CA MET A 37 -5.47 -28.55 15.51
C MET A 37 -6.24 -27.35 16.08
N LEU A 38 -6.83 -26.55 15.19
CA LEU A 38 -7.55 -25.34 15.56
C LEU A 38 -9.03 -25.64 15.85
N SER A 39 -9.54 -25.03 16.91
CA SER A 39 -10.97 -24.89 17.16
C SER A 39 -11.62 -24.01 16.10
N ASN A 40 -12.95 -24.04 16.04
CA ASN A 40 -13.71 -23.25 15.07
C ASN A 40 -13.35 -21.75 15.10
N LEU A 41 -13.27 -21.16 16.31
CA LEU A 41 -12.90 -19.75 16.48
C LEU A 41 -11.46 -19.46 16.06
N GLU A 42 -10.53 -20.34 16.41
CA GLU A 42 -9.12 -20.21 16.02
C GLU A 42 -8.94 -20.34 14.51
N ARG A 43 -9.77 -21.12 13.80
CA ARG A 43 -9.77 -21.18 12.33
C ARG A 43 -10.23 -19.86 11.70
N VAL A 44 -11.23 -19.20 12.29
CA VAL A 44 -11.69 -17.88 11.84
C VAL A 44 -10.56 -16.86 12.01
N GLU A 45 -9.95 -16.78 13.19
CA GLU A 45 -8.79 -15.89 13.41
C GLU A 45 -7.64 -16.22 12.47
N TRP A 46 -7.35 -17.51 12.24
CA TRP A 46 -6.28 -17.90 11.33
C TRP A 46 -6.56 -17.44 9.89
N ILE A 47 -7.75 -17.70 9.35
CA ILE A 47 -8.10 -17.29 7.98
C ILE A 47 -8.12 -15.77 7.83
N VAL A 48 -8.70 -15.04 8.80
CA VAL A 48 -8.72 -13.58 8.78
C VAL A 48 -7.31 -13.02 8.90
N GLY A 49 -6.48 -13.59 9.79
CA GLY A 49 -5.10 -13.19 10.01
C GLY A 49 -4.22 -13.38 8.76
N GLU A 50 -4.29 -14.53 8.11
CA GLU A 50 -3.53 -14.81 6.86
C GLU A 50 -4.01 -13.92 5.70
N PHE A 51 -5.33 -13.75 5.57
CA PHE A 51 -5.92 -12.86 4.57
C PHE A 51 -5.44 -11.41 4.76
N TRP A 52 -5.53 -10.92 6.00
CA TRP A 52 -5.08 -9.59 6.38
C TRP A 52 -3.58 -9.39 6.17
N PHE A 53 -2.76 -10.35 6.62
CA PHE A 53 -1.31 -10.32 6.44
C PHE A 53 -0.92 -10.25 4.97
N GLY A 54 -1.59 -11.04 4.12
CA GLY A 54 -1.39 -11.00 2.68
C GLY A 54 -1.68 -9.61 2.09
N ILE A 55 -2.80 -8.98 2.50
CA ILE A 55 -3.20 -7.68 1.96
C ILE A 55 -2.24 -6.60 2.42
N ARG A 56 -2.01 -6.48 3.74
CA ARG A 56 -1.17 -5.42 4.33
C ARG A 56 0.30 -5.54 3.94
N GLY A 57 0.83 -6.76 3.87
CA GLY A 57 2.25 -7.00 3.64
C GLY A 57 2.68 -6.93 2.17
N HIS A 58 1.77 -6.61 1.24
CA HIS A 58 1.96 -6.80 -0.20
C HIS A 58 2.41 -8.23 -0.58
N ASN A 59 2.12 -9.19 0.30
CA ASN A 59 2.50 -10.60 0.17
C ASN A 59 1.31 -11.47 -0.24
N PHE A 60 0.30 -10.87 -0.87
CA PHE A 60 -0.92 -11.57 -1.24
C PHE A 60 -0.67 -12.73 -2.21
N HIS A 61 0.44 -12.71 -2.94
CA HIS A 61 0.90 -13.85 -3.75
C HIS A 61 1.18 -15.11 -2.91
N LEU A 62 1.66 -14.97 -1.67
CA LEU A 62 1.83 -16.11 -0.75
C LEU A 62 0.47 -16.67 -0.31
N TRP A 63 -0.50 -15.78 -0.05
CA TRP A 63 -1.87 -16.20 0.25
C TRP A 63 -2.47 -17.00 -0.93
N ILE A 64 -2.24 -16.56 -2.18
CA ILE A 64 -2.71 -17.29 -3.36
C ILE A 64 -2.09 -18.70 -3.41
N GLN A 65 -0.77 -18.81 -3.29
CA GLN A 65 -0.06 -20.09 -3.37
C GLN A 65 -0.46 -21.05 -2.25
N GLY A 66 -0.62 -20.55 -1.02
CA GLY A 66 -0.92 -21.38 0.15
C GLY A 66 -2.41 -21.68 0.35
N HIS A 67 -3.29 -20.72 0.08
CA HIS A 67 -4.71 -20.79 0.44
C HIS A 67 -5.67 -20.81 -0.74
N ALA A 68 -5.31 -20.26 -1.91
CA ALA A 68 -6.16 -20.30 -3.10
C ALA A 68 -5.85 -21.48 -4.03
N GLN A 69 -4.56 -21.79 -4.23
CA GLN A 69 -4.09 -22.93 -5.03
C GLN A 69 -3.77 -24.17 -4.18
N GLY A 70 -3.56 -24.00 -2.88
CA GLY A 70 -3.22 -25.07 -1.94
C GLY A 70 -4.42 -25.94 -1.52
N ASP A 71 -4.17 -26.81 -0.54
CA ASP A 71 -5.14 -27.81 -0.08
C ASP A 71 -6.36 -27.21 0.65
N LEU A 72 -6.21 -26.03 1.27
CA LEU A 72 -7.34 -25.29 1.85
C LEU A 72 -8.13 -24.60 0.75
N ASP A 73 -9.45 -24.56 0.89
CA ASP A 73 -10.31 -23.67 0.10
C ASP A 73 -10.46 -22.31 0.81
N GLY A 74 -9.32 -21.61 0.95
CA GLY A 74 -9.28 -20.27 1.54
C GLY A 74 -10.26 -19.29 0.90
N PRO A 75 -10.40 -19.23 -0.44
CA PRO A 75 -11.38 -18.40 -1.11
C PRO A 75 -12.83 -18.65 -0.65
N ARG A 76 -13.26 -19.90 -0.53
CA ARG A 76 -14.59 -20.24 0.01
C ARG A 76 -14.79 -19.68 1.41
N TRP A 77 -13.80 -19.83 2.30
CA TRP A 77 -13.92 -19.35 3.68
C TRP A 77 -13.89 -17.84 3.81
N VAL A 78 -13.03 -17.15 3.05
CA VAL A 78 -13.03 -15.68 3.00
C VAL A 78 -14.39 -15.15 2.49
N ALA A 79 -15.00 -15.79 1.49
CA ALA A 79 -16.34 -15.42 1.05
C ALA A 79 -17.42 -15.68 2.12
N ALA A 80 -17.34 -16.81 2.83
CA ALA A 80 -18.26 -17.12 3.93
C ALA A 80 -18.17 -16.10 5.08
N ILE A 81 -16.95 -15.74 5.48
CA ILE A 81 -16.69 -14.70 6.49
C ILE A 81 -17.20 -13.34 5.97
N GLY A 82 -16.92 -13.02 4.70
CA GLY A 82 -17.40 -11.80 4.05
C GLY A 82 -18.91 -11.62 4.12
N ARG A 83 -19.71 -12.70 4.03
CA ARG A 83 -21.17 -12.62 4.23
C ARG A 83 -21.58 -12.22 5.64
N VAL A 84 -20.82 -12.64 6.66
CA VAL A 84 -21.08 -12.24 8.05
C VAL A 84 -20.69 -10.78 8.22
N VAL A 85 -19.52 -10.39 7.70
CA VAL A 85 -19.05 -8.99 7.71
C VAL A 85 -20.04 -8.06 7.01
N GLU A 86 -20.66 -8.49 5.91
CA GLU A 86 -21.64 -7.69 5.16
C GLU A 86 -22.87 -7.29 6.00
N THR A 87 -23.16 -8.02 7.10
CA THR A 87 -24.22 -7.65 8.06
C THR A 87 -23.84 -6.52 9.00
N VAL A 88 -22.55 -6.24 9.14
CA VAL A 88 -21.98 -5.18 10.00
C VAL A 88 -21.49 -4.02 9.15
N ASP A 89 -20.70 -4.31 8.13
CA ASP A 89 -20.21 -3.36 7.14
C ASP A 89 -20.38 -3.97 5.74
N PRO A 90 -21.41 -3.54 4.99
CA PRO A 90 -21.69 -4.06 3.66
C PRO A 90 -20.54 -3.91 2.67
N GLU A 91 -19.73 -2.86 2.82
CA GLU A 91 -18.65 -2.53 1.88
C GLU A 91 -17.43 -3.43 2.09
N ILE A 92 -17.00 -3.62 3.34
CA ILE A 92 -15.91 -4.55 3.67
C ILE A 92 -16.34 -5.99 3.37
N GLY A 93 -17.58 -6.37 3.69
CA GLY A 93 -18.11 -7.70 3.37
C GLY A 93 -18.10 -7.96 1.86
N LEU A 94 -18.51 -6.97 1.05
CA LEU A 94 -18.46 -7.05 -0.40
C LEU A 94 -17.02 -7.12 -0.94
N LEU A 95 -16.07 -6.36 -0.37
CA LEU A 95 -14.64 -6.45 -0.72
C LEU A 95 -14.05 -7.83 -0.43
N MET A 96 -14.36 -8.43 0.72
CA MET A 96 -13.93 -9.79 1.04
C MET A 96 -14.45 -10.79 0.02
N ARG A 97 -15.74 -10.72 -0.31
CA ARG A 97 -16.36 -11.60 -1.31
C ARG A 97 -15.79 -11.38 -2.71
N TRP A 98 -15.53 -10.13 -3.10
CA TRP A 98 -14.87 -9.76 -4.37
C TRP A 98 -13.43 -10.27 -4.46
N THR A 99 -12.72 -10.29 -3.34
CA THR A 99 -11.36 -10.85 -3.24
C THR A 99 -11.39 -12.38 -3.32
N ALA A 100 -12.33 -13.01 -2.60
CA ALA A 100 -12.53 -14.45 -2.63
C ALA A 100 -12.90 -14.97 -4.03
N GLU A 101 -13.71 -14.24 -4.80
CA GLU A 101 -14.07 -14.65 -6.16
C GLU A 101 -12.84 -14.75 -7.08
N ARG A 102 -11.86 -13.85 -6.90
CA ARG A 102 -10.57 -13.93 -7.60
C ARG A 102 -9.79 -15.17 -7.17
N GLY A 103 -9.79 -15.44 -5.87
CA GLY A 103 -9.25 -16.66 -5.27
C GLY A 103 -9.76 -17.91 -5.97
N ARG A 104 -11.08 -17.98 -6.16
CA ARG A 104 -11.72 -19.10 -6.86
C ARG A 104 -11.35 -19.15 -8.34
N ALA A 105 -11.35 -18.02 -9.03
CA ALA A 105 -10.99 -17.97 -10.45
C ALA A 105 -9.56 -18.48 -10.71
N VAL A 106 -8.59 -18.19 -9.83
CA VAL A 106 -7.25 -18.78 -9.91
C VAL A 106 -7.26 -20.26 -9.60
N ARG A 107 -7.98 -20.70 -8.57
CA ARG A 107 -8.11 -22.13 -8.25
C ARG A 107 -8.72 -22.94 -9.39
N ALA A 108 -9.66 -22.36 -10.12
CA ALA A 108 -10.32 -22.95 -11.27
C ALA A 108 -9.52 -22.81 -12.58
N GLU A 109 -8.33 -22.21 -12.55
CA GLU A 109 -7.49 -21.91 -13.72
C GLU A 109 -8.20 -21.02 -14.78
N GLU A 110 -9.22 -20.28 -14.37
CA GLU A 110 -10.04 -19.44 -15.26
C GLU A 110 -9.41 -18.08 -15.55
N ARG A 111 -8.59 -17.58 -14.62
CA ARG A 111 -7.88 -16.29 -14.74
C ARG A 111 -6.48 -16.36 -14.14
N GLY A 112 -5.55 -15.60 -14.71
CA GLY A 112 -4.14 -15.59 -14.29
C GLY A 112 -3.84 -14.70 -13.08
N GLU A 113 -2.64 -14.84 -12.53
CA GLU A 113 -2.07 -14.05 -11.42
C GLU A 113 -2.14 -12.50 -11.56
N PRO A 114 -2.12 -11.89 -12.76
CA PRO A 114 -2.18 -10.42 -12.90
C PRO A 114 -3.39 -9.77 -12.22
N MET A 115 -4.50 -10.48 -12.06
CA MET A 115 -5.71 -9.98 -11.41
C MET A 115 -5.62 -9.76 -9.90
N PHE A 116 -4.59 -10.32 -9.26
CA PHE A 116 -4.39 -10.12 -7.84
C PHE A 116 -3.53 -8.91 -7.52
N SER A 117 -2.79 -8.41 -8.51
CA SER A 117 -2.00 -7.19 -8.36
C SER A 117 -2.87 -5.97 -8.01
N ILE A 118 -4.16 -6.00 -8.37
CA ILE A 118 -5.14 -4.94 -8.05
C ILE A 118 -5.82 -5.11 -6.69
N VAL A 119 -5.71 -6.28 -6.04
CA VAL A 119 -6.41 -6.52 -4.76
C VAL A 119 -5.87 -5.60 -3.68
N THR A 120 -4.56 -5.64 -3.43
CA THR A 120 -3.95 -4.82 -2.37
C THR A 120 -4.23 -3.32 -2.55
N PRO A 121 -4.04 -2.71 -3.74
CA PRO A 121 -4.40 -1.30 -3.97
C PRO A 121 -5.87 -0.97 -3.74
N VAL A 122 -6.81 -1.86 -4.06
CA VAL A 122 -8.25 -1.63 -3.76
C VAL A 122 -8.51 -1.61 -2.26
N TRP A 123 -7.80 -2.42 -1.48
CA TRP A 123 -7.99 -2.50 -0.03
C TRP A 123 -7.35 -1.33 0.71
N GLU A 124 -6.24 -0.80 0.22
CA GLU A 124 -5.38 0.17 0.93
C GLU A 124 -6.15 1.32 1.61
N PRO A 125 -7.10 2.01 0.93
CA PRO A 125 -7.79 3.15 1.54
C PRO A 125 -8.77 2.80 2.66
N VAL A 126 -9.10 1.51 2.82
CA VAL A 126 -10.04 1.04 3.85
C VAL A 126 -9.41 0.07 4.84
N LEU A 127 -8.09 -0.14 4.76
CA LEU A 127 -7.37 -1.11 5.59
C LEU A 127 -7.62 -0.89 7.08
N ASP A 128 -7.41 0.32 7.59
CA ASP A 128 -7.53 0.61 9.02
C ASP A 128 -8.96 0.35 9.52
N ARG A 129 -9.98 0.81 8.77
CA ARG A 129 -11.38 0.53 9.09
C ARG A 129 -11.69 -0.98 9.04
N ALA A 130 -11.17 -1.67 8.02
CA ALA A 130 -11.40 -3.10 7.87
C ALA A 130 -10.78 -3.90 9.02
N VAL A 131 -9.61 -3.50 9.52
CA VAL A 131 -8.96 -4.12 10.68
C VAL A 131 -9.85 -4.10 11.89
N ASP A 132 -10.39 -2.94 12.24
CA ASP A 132 -11.25 -2.80 13.41
C ASP A 132 -12.49 -3.71 13.29
N ILE A 133 -13.13 -3.73 12.12
CA ILE A 133 -14.30 -4.57 11.85
C ILE A 133 -13.95 -6.06 11.94
N LEU A 134 -12.83 -6.48 11.36
CA LEU A 134 -12.39 -7.87 11.35
C LEU A 134 -12.04 -8.33 12.77
N PHE A 135 -11.40 -7.48 13.57
CA PHE A 135 -11.09 -7.81 14.96
C PHE A 135 -12.37 -7.90 15.79
N ASP A 136 -13.28 -6.93 15.67
CA ASP A 136 -14.60 -6.98 16.31
C ASP A 136 -15.38 -8.25 15.93
N LEU A 137 -15.31 -8.66 14.67
CA LEU A 137 -15.93 -9.88 14.17
C LEU A 137 -15.39 -11.12 14.88
N ILE A 138 -14.06 -11.24 15.00
CA ILE A 138 -13.40 -12.37 15.65
C ILE A 138 -13.79 -12.46 17.13
N GLU A 139 -13.77 -11.33 17.84
CA GLU A 139 -14.12 -11.27 19.26
C GLU A 139 -15.59 -11.68 19.52
N ARG A 140 -16.46 -11.46 18.53
CA ARG A 140 -17.91 -11.71 18.62
C ARG A 140 -18.35 -12.96 17.86
N TRP A 141 -17.44 -13.69 17.20
CA TRP A 141 -17.79 -14.81 16.34
C TRP A 141 -18.54 -15.91 17.14
N PRO A 142 -19.75 -16.33 16.75
CA PRO A 142 -20.51 -17.33 17.51
C PRO A 142 -19.80 -18.69 17.50
N GLU A 143 -19.63 -19.31 18.67
CA GLU A 143 -18.93 -20.61 18.79
C GLU A 143 -19.65 -21.71 17.99
N GLU A 144 -20.98 -21.65 17.95
CA GLU A 144 -21.85 -22.55 17.21
C GLU A 144 -21.79 -22.36 15.68
N LEU A 145 -21.25 -21.24 15.19
CA LEU A 145 -21.16 -20.95 13.76
C LEU A 145 -19.90 -21.58 13.18
N VAL A 146 -19.99 -22.83 12.75
CA VAL A 146 -18.87 -23.60 12.20
C VAL A 146 -18.52 -23.14 10.78
N LEU A 147 -17.29 -22.64 10.59
CA LEU A 147 -16.83 -22.06 9.31
C LEU A 147 -16.91 -23.06 8.13
N GLU A 148 -16.69 -24.34 8.39
CA GLU A 148 -16.75 -25.41 7.38
C GLU A 148 -18.16 -25.60 6.81
N ASP A 149 -19.18 -25.41 7.65
CA ASP A 149 -20.59 -25.60 7.29
C ASP A 149 -21.18 -24.36 6.60
N MET A 150 -20.45 -23.24 6.62
CA MET A 150 -20.93 -22.00 6.03
C MET A 150 -20.92 -22.05 4.51
N GLU A 151 -22.02 -21.60 3.91
CA GLU A 151 -22.07 -21.36 2.48
C GLU A 151 -21.36 -20.06 2.15
N ALA A 152 -20.50 -20.11 1.15
CA ALA A 152 -19.77 -18.93 0.67
C ALA A 152 -20.66 -17.93 -0.09
N GLY A 153 -21.92 -18.31 -0.37
CA GLY A 153 -22.92 -17.49 -1.05
C GLY A 153 -22.67 -17.33 -2.54
N ASP A 154 -23.59 -16.62 -3.19
CA ASP A 154 -23.49 -16.24 -4.60
C ASP A 154 -22.27 -15.33 -4.85
N PRO A 155 -21.80 -15.19 -6.08
CA PRO A 155 -20.79 -14.19 -6.42
C PRO A 155 -21.25 -12.78 -6.01
N PRO A 156 -20.32 -11.91 -5.59
CA PRO A 156 -20.65 -10.54 -5.23
C PRO A 156 -21.21 -9.79 -6.44
N GLN A 157 -22.38 -9.18 -6.28
CA GLN A 157 -22.99 -8.35 -7.31
C GLN A 157 -22.62 -6.88 -7.06
N ARG A 158 -21.78 -6.32 -7.93
CA ARG A 158 -21.57 -4.87 -8.02
C ARG A 158 -22.41 -4.32 -9.16
N SER A 159 -22.98 -3.13 -8.97
CA SER A 159 -23.55 -2.39 -10.09
C SER A 159 -22.40 -1.97 -10.99
N ILE A 160 -22.41 -2.40 -12.26
CA ILE A 160 -21.33 -2.08 -13.19
C ILE A 160 -21.61 -0.73 -13.85
N ALA A 161 -20.68 0.20 -13.69
CA ALA A 161 -20.67 1.47 -14.39
C ALA A 161 -19.93 1.32 -15.73
N LEU A 162 -20.48 1.93 -16.79
CA LEU A 162 -19.83 1.95 -18.09
C LEU A 162 -18.89 3.17 -18.19
N PRO A 163 -17.73 3.02 -18.84
CA PRO A 163 -16.86 4.16 -19.12
C PRO A 163 -17.54 5.16 -20.03
N THR A 164 -17.16 6.43 -19.91
CA THR A 164 -17.70 7.53 -20.72
C THR A 164 -16.64 8.16 -21.64
N GLU A 165 -17.09 8.75 -22.73
CA GLU A 165 -16.27 9.61 -23.61
C GLU A 165 -16.38 11.05 -23.09
N GLY A 166 -15.57 11.40 -22.08
CA GLY A 166 -15.66 12.68 -21.39
C GLY A 166 -14.30 13.20 -20.93
N ALA A 167 -14.34 14.17 -20.01
CA ALA A 167 -13.16 14.76 -19.37
C ALA A 167 -12.29 13.70 -18.67
N CYS A 168 -12.95 12.73 -18.04
CA CYS A 168 -12.34 11.54 -17.50
C CYS A 168 -13.24 10.33 -17.80
N ARG A 169 -12.69 9.13 -17.63
CA ARG A 169 -13.36 7.88 -17.98
C ARG A 169 -14.56 7.57 -17.07
N TYR A 170 -14.44 7.87 -15.78
CA TYR A 170 -15.47 7.64 -14.76
C TYR A 170 -15.76 8.95 -13.99
N PRO A 171 -16.62 9.84 -14.52
CA PRO A 171 -16.90 11.14 -13.91
C PRO A 171 -17.64 11.08 -12.57
N GLY A 172 -18.30 9.97 -12.25
CA GLY A 172 -18.91 9.77 -10.91
C GLY A 172 -17.96 9.15 -9.88
N CYS A 173 -16.68 9.02 -10.23
CA CYS A 173 -15.62 8.52 -9.37
C CYS A 173 -14.76 9.71 -8.92
N ALA A 174 -15.18 10.42 -7.86
CA ALA A 174 -14.45 11.56 -7.34
C ALA A 174 -13.42 11.14 -6.28
N VAL A 175 -12.19 11.63 -6.39
CA VAL A 175 -11.10 11.39 -5.44
C VAL A 175 -10.51 12.72 -4.98
N GLY A 176 -10.37 12.88 -3.66
CA GLY A 176 -9.77 14.06 -3.04
C GLY A 176 -8.25 13.94 -3.00
N PHE A 177 -7.55 14.89 -3.58
CA PHE A 177 -6.08 14.95 -3.56
C PHE A 177 -5.56 16.27 -2.97
N THR A 178 -6.42 17.29 -2.85
CA THR A 178 -6.06 18.59 -2.28
C THR A 178 -7.01 19.01 -1.16
N ASP A 179 -6.76 20.18 -0.58
CA ASP A 179 -7.63 20.82 0.39
C ASP A 179 -8.97 21.30 -0.20
N ARG A 180 -9.14 21.21 -1.53
CA ARG A 180 -10.39 21.53 -2.24
C ARG A 180 -11.30 20.34 -2.47
N ALA A 181 -10.91 19.15 -2.00
CA ALA A 181 -11.74 17.95 -2.07
C ALA A 181 -13.16 18.24 -1.56
N THR A 182 -14.16 17.98 -2.39
CA THR A 182 -15.57 18.14 -2.03
C THR A 182 -16.06 16.99 -1.15
N GLU A 183 -17.21 17.17 -0.51
CA GLU A 183 -17.89 16.09 0.23
C GLU A 183 -18.30 14.91 -0.67
N GLU A 184 -18.29 15.10 -2.00
CA GLU A 184 -18.60 14.06 -2.99
C GLU A 184 -17.42 13.11 -3.25
N CYS A 185 -16.21 13.47 -2.79
CA CYS A 185 -15.04 12.61 -2.90
C CYS A 185 -15.23 11.31 -2.11
N LEU A 186 -15.00 10.18 -2.79
CA LEU A 186 -15.17 8.84 -2.20
C LEU A 186 -14.05 8.48 -1.22
N VAL A 187 -12.89 9.14 -1.36
CA VAL A 187 -11.65 8.87 -0.62
C VAL A 187 -10.71 10.06 -0.77
N VAL A 188 -9.84 10.28 0.23
CA VAL A 188 -8.77 11.28 0.19
C VAL A 188 -7.42 10.56 0.13
N ALA A 189 -6.55 11.00 -0.77
CA ALA A 189 -5.25 10.40 -1.01
C ALA A 189 -4.10 11.26 -0.50
N SER A 190 -2.99 10.62 -0.14
CA SER A 190 -1.71 11.28 0.13
C SER A 190 -0.56 10.56 -0.58
N GLY A 191 0.32 11.35 -1.21
CA GLY A 191 1.46 10.85 -1.97
C GLY A 191 1.10 10.03 -3.22
N PRO A 192 2.10 9.58 -4.00
CA PRO A 192 1.85 8.89 -5.27
C PRO A 192 1.20 7.51 -5.09
N HIS A 193 1.68 6.70 -4.13
CA HIS A 193 1.11 5.37 -3.91
C HIS A 193 -0.34 5.44 -3.42
N GLY A 194 -0.59 6.27 -2.40
CA GLY A 194 -1.93 6.50 -1.87
C GLY A 194 -2.89 7.04 -2.93
N ALA A 195 -2.42 7.86 -3.87
CA ALA A 195 -3.23 8.37 -4.97
C ALA A 195 -3.68 7.29 -5.97
N GLN A 196 -2.78 6.37 -6.35
CA GLN A 196 -3.14 5.24 -7.21
C GLN A 196 -4.16 4.35 -6.50
N SER A 197 -3.93 4.01 -5.23
CA SER A 197 -4.79 3.11 -4.46
C SER A 197 -6.14 3.73 -4.15
N ALA A 198 -6.19 5.02 -3.82
CA ALA A 198 -7.42 5.79 -3.66
C ALA A 198 -8.26 5.77 -4.95
N ALA A 199 -7.65 6.06 -6.10
CA ALA A 199 -8.33 5.98 -7.38
C ALA A 199 -8.79 4.55 -7.72
N MET A 200 -7.98 3.54 -7.45
CA MET A 200 -8.34 2.13 -7.66
C MET A 200 -9.57 1.73 -6.84
N TYR A 201 -9.56 2.06 -5.55
CA TYR A 201 -10.68 1.81 -4.65
C TYR A 201 -11.93 2.59 -5.07
N ALA A 202 -11.79 3.86 -5.44
CA ALA A 202 -12.90 4.69 -5.90
C ALA A 202 -13.53 4.13 -7.19
N LEU A 203 -12.71 3.69 -8.15
CA LEU A 203 -13.18 3.01 -9.37
C LEU A 203 -13.92 1.71 -9.03
N TRP A 204 -13.36 0.91 -8.10
CA TRP A 204 -14.02 -0.29 -7.63
C TRP A 204 -15.38 0.01 -6.97
N LYS A 205 -15.44 1.02 -6.11
CA LYS A 205 -16.65 1.45 -5.40
C LYS A 205 -17.70 2.01 -6.35
N HIS A 206 -17.27 2.77 -7.36
CA HIS A 206 -18.14 3.31 -8.41
C HIS A 206 -18.71 2.22 -9.33
N GLY A 207 -18.07 1.05 -9.38
CA GLY A 207 -18.55 -0.07 -10.18
C GLY A 207 -17.80 -0.27 -11.50
N ALA A 208 -16.57 0.24 -11.63
CA ALA A 208 -15.72 -0.09 -12.77
C ALA A 208 -15.55 -1.63 -12.85
N PRO A 209 -15.70 -2.24 -14.03
CA PRO A 209 -15.53 -3.68 -14.20
C PRO A 209 -14.06 -4.08 -14.01
N ASP A 210 -13.81 -5.37 -13.77
CA ASP A 210 -12.48 -5.83 -13.34
C ASP A 210 -11.39 -5.62 -14.41
N ASP A 211 -11.73 -5.75 -15.70
CA ASP A 211 -10.85 -5.49 -16.82
C ASP A 211 -10.40 -4.02 -16.90
N GLU A 212 -11.27 -3.11 -16.45
CA GLU A 212 -11.00 -1.70 -16.35
C GLU A 212 -10.09 -1.37 -15.17
N LEU A 213 -10.27 -2.04 -14.03
CA LEU A 213 -9.36 -1.93 -12.88
C LEU A 213 -7.95 -2.42 -13.24
N GLU A 214 -7.84 -3.55 -13.93
CA GLU A 214 -6.55 -4.07 -14.43
C GLU A 214 -5.89 -3.14 -15.45
N ARG A 215 -6.69 -2.52 -16.32
CA ARG A 215 -6.20 -1.55 -17.30
C ARG A 215 -5.69 -0.30 -16.59
N PHE A 216 -6.43 0.24 -15.63
CA PHE A 216 -5.99 1.37 -14.81
C PHE A 216 -4.67 1.06 -14.09
N TYR A 217 -4.56 -0.10 -13.44
CA TYR A 217 -3.34 -0.51 -12.72
C TYR A 217 -2.08 -0.48 -13.61
N ARG A 218 -2.22 -0.90 -14.87
CA ARG A 218 -1.11 -0.93 -15.83
C ARG A 218 -0.79 0.43 -16.42
N GLU A 219 -1.81 1.25 -16.68
CA GLU A 219 -1.65 2.57 -17.31
C GLU A 219 -1.17 3.64 -16.32
N VAL A 220 -1.44 3.45 -15.02
CA VAL A 220 -1.17 4.45 -13.97
C VAL A 220 -0.23 3.86 -12.91
N PRO A 221 1.04 3.59 -13.21
CA PRO A 221 1.98 3.10 -12.21
C PRO A 221 2.24 4.18 -11.13
N PRO A 222 2.39 3.78 -9.85
CA PRO A 222 2.64 4.73 -8.78
C PRO A 222 3.99 5.43 -9.01
N GLY A 223 4.01 6.75 -8.83
CA GLY A 223 5.19 7.61 -9.02
C GLY A 223 5.75 7.66 -10.45
N GLY A 224 5.01 7.11 -11.43
CA GLY A 224 5.38 7.21 -12.83
C GLY A 224 5.33 8.63 -13.37
N LYS A 225 6.22 8.94 -14.33
CA LYS A 225 6.16 10.18 -15.11
C LYS A 225 4.81 10.28 -15.82
N GLY A 226 4.08 11.36 -15.57
CA GLY A 226 2.74 11.57 -16.14
C GLY A 226 1.60 10.95 -15.34
N MET A 227 1.86 10.46 -14.12
CA MET A 227 0.84 9.92 -13.23
C MET A 227 -0.33 10.88 -12.98
N PRO A 228 -0.14 12.20 -12.77
CA PRO A 228 -1.25 13.12 -12.52
C PRO A 228 -2.23 13.19 -13.71
N GLU A 229 -1.71 13.25 -14.94
CA GLU A 229 -2.52 13.25 -16.17
C GLU A 229 -3.22 11.92 -16.35
N ALA A 230 -2.52 10.82 -16.08
CA ALA A 230 -3.08 9.49 -16.18
C ALA A 230 -4.21 9.29 -15.15
N LEU A 231 -4.05 9.75 -13.91
CA LEU A 231 -5.12 9.75 -12.91
C LEU A 231 -6.32 10.61 -13.36
N ALA A 232 -6.06 11.84 -13.81
CA ALA A 232 -7.11 12.76 -14.27
C ALA A 232 -7.88 12.24 -15.50
N ALA A 233 -7.27 11.38 -16.32
CA ALA A 233 -7.96 10.73 -17.43
C ALA A 233 -8.97 9.66 -16.96
N TRP A 234 -8.84 9.16 -15.73
CA TRP A 234 -9.65 8.05 -15.22
C TRP A 234 -10.72 8.48 -14.23
N VAL A 235 -10.39 9.34 -13.28
CA VAL A 235 -11.26 9.73 -12.15
C VAL A 235 -11.49 11.24 -12.13
N ASP A 236 -12.58 11.68 -11.50
CA ASP A 236 -12.83 13.09 -11.24
C ASP A 236 -11.98 13.57 -10.06
N PHE A 237 -11.31 14.69 -10.27
CA PHE A 237 -10.34 15.25 -9.34
C PHE A 237 -11.03 16.24 -8.40
N ASP A 238 -10.94 15.99 -7.09
CA ASP A 238 -11.58 16.79 -6.03
C ASP A 238 -13.10 16.98 -6.19
N GLY A 239 -13.76 16.21 -7.08
CA GLY A 239 -15.18 16.38 -7.43
C GLY A 239 -15.45 17.57 -8.35
N SER A 240 -14.49 17.91 -9.23
CA SER A 240 -14.59 19.08 -10.12
C SER A 240 -15.66 18.96 -11.21
N GLY A 241 -16.13 17.74 -11.53
CA GLY A 241 -17.08 17.43 -12.59
C GLY A 241 -16.62 17.83 -14.00
N SER A 242 -15.35 18.19 -14.18
CA SER A 242 -14.84 18.78 -15.41
C SER A 242 -13.38 18.43 -15.67
N ALA A 243 -12.91 18.68 -16.90
CA ALA A 243 -11.50 18.47 -17.21
C ALA A 243 -10.65 19.45 -16.40
N LEU A 244 -9.55 18.95 -15.83
CA LEU A 244 -8.61 19.80 -15.11
C LEU A 244 -8.03 20.88 -16.02
N SER A 245 -8.09 22.12 -15.55
CA SER A 245 -7.29 23.19 -16.13
C SER A 245 -5.79 22.94 -15.89
N THR A 246 -4.93 23.58 -16.68
CA THR A 246 -3.47 23.49 -16.50
C THR A 246 -3.03 23.86 -15.08
N GLU A 247 -3.66 24.89 -14.48
CA GLU A 247 -3.35 25.33 -13.12
C GLU A 247 -3.71 24.27 -12.07
N GLN A 248 -4.86 23.60 -12.22
CA GLN A 248 -5.28 22.53 -11.31
C GLN A 248 -4.39 21.28 -11.48
N LEU A 249 -3.98 20.96 -12.70
CA LEU A 249 -3.05 19.86 -12.95
C LEU A 249 -1.66 20.13 -12.35
N ASP A 250 -1.19 21.37 -12.41
CA ASP A 250 0.06 21.78 -11.76
C ASP A 250 -0.04 21.78 -10.23
N GLU A 251 -1.20 22.15 -9.67
CA GLU A 251 -1.50 21.99 -8.24
C GLU A 251 -1.53 20.51 -7.83
N PHE A 252 -2.12 19.65 -8.66
CA PHE A 252 -2.15 18.21 -8.42
C PHE A 252 -0.75 17.58 -8.44
N ARG A 253 0.07 17.90 -9.45
CA ARG A 253 1.47 17.46 -9.54
C ARG A 253 2.23 17.77 -8.25
N ARG A 254 2.02 18.97 -7.72
CA ARG A 254 2.63 19.45 -6.47
C ARG A 254 2.12 18.71 -5.23
N ALA A 255 0.81 18.47 -5.15
CA ALA A 255 0.23 17.71 -4.04
C ALA A 255 0.69 16.24 -4.00
N LEU A 256 0.91 15.62 -5.17
CA LEU A 256 1.35 14.23 -5.25
C LEU A 256 2.83 14.03 -4.90
N ASP A 257 3.68 14.99 -5.27
CA ASP A 257 5.12 14.89 -5.05
C ASP A 257 5.69 16.21 -4.52
N PRO A 258 5.36 16.58 -3.26
CA PRO A 258 5.81 17.84 -2.68
C PRO A 258 7.34 17.89 -2.56
N ILE A 259 7.99 16.73 -2.41
CA ILE A 259 9.45 16.63 -2.42
C ILE A 259 10.02 17.05 -3.77
N ALA A 260 9.43 16.55 -4.88
CA ALA A 260 9.87 16.94 -6.22
C ALA A 260 9.69 18.44 -6.48
N GLU A 261 8.58 19.03 -6.02
CA GLU A 261 8.35 20.47 -6.10
C GLU A 261 9.44 21.25 -5.35
N ILE A 262 9.68 20.92 -4.07
CA ILE A 262 10.68 21.59 -3.23
C ILE A 262 12.08 21.50 -3.85
N LEU A 263 12.42 20.35 -4.44
CA LEU A 263 13.71 20.12 -5.08
C LEU A 263 13.79 20.68 -6.52
N GLY A 264 12.65 21.02 -7.14
CA GLY A 264 12.58 21.44 -8.53
C GLY A 264 12.97 20.32 -9.52
N ILE A 265 12.59 19.09 -9.20
CA ILE A 265 12.79 17.89 -10.06
C ILE A 265 11.46 17.39 -10.61
N GLU A 266 11.54 16.50 -11.61
CA GLU A 266 10.34 15.97 -12.27
C GLU A 266 9.56 14.99 -11.37
N SER A 267 10.27 14.14 -10.63
CA SER A 267 9.68 13.30 -9.58
C SER A 267 10.76 12.91 -8.57
N SER A 268 10.34 12.72 -7.32
CA SER A 268 11.16 12.13 -6.26
C SER A 268 11.15 10.60 -6.33
N ASP A 269 10.20 9.99 -7.06
CA ASP A 269 10.17 8.55 -7.25
C ASP A 269 11.26 8.11 -8.26
N GLY A 270 11.97 7.03 -7.91
CA GLY A 270 13.13 6.53 -8.66
C GLY A 270 14.42 7.38 -8.58
N ALA A 271 14.34 8.66 -8.21
CA ALA A 271 15.54 9.45 -7.91
C ALA A 271 16.06 9.08 -6.53
N LYS A 272 17.25 8.47 -6.44
CA LYS A 272 17.88 8.13 -5.14
C LYS A 272 19.00 9.09 -4.74
N LEU A 273 19.43 9.94 -5.67
CA LEU A 273 20.41 10.99 -5.43
C LEU A 273 20.04 12.24 -6.23
N HIS A 274 19.89 13.37 -5.54
CA HIS A 274 19.70 14.68 -6.15
C HIS A 274 20.80 15.64 -5.69
N ARG A 275 21.29 16.49 -6.60
CA ARG A 275 22.39 17.41 -6.32
C ARG A 275 21.93 18.85 -6.27
N VAL A 276 22.35 19.56 -5.22
CA VAL A 276 22.03 20.97 -5.01
C VAL A 276 23.29 21.77 -4.69
N LYS A 277 23.18 23.10 -4.72
CA LYS A 277 24.25 23.97 -4.19
C LYS A 277 24.29 23.83 -2.66
N THR A 278 25.48 23.82 -2.06
CA THR A 278 25.62 23.69 -0.59
C THR A 278 24.80 24.74 0.16
N SER A 279 24.77 25.98 -0.34
CA SER A 279 23.99 27.08 0.24
C SER A 279 22.47 26.88 0.28
N LYS A 280 21.95 25.85 -0.40
CA LYS A 280 20.52 25.51 -0.38
C LYS A 280 20.16 24.48 0.70
N LEU A 281 21.15 23.79 1.28
CA LEU A 281 20.87 22.66 2.16
C LEU A 281 20.13 23.07 3.44
N ASP A 282 20.46 24.21 4.03
CA ASP A 282 19.79 24.68 5.24
C ASP A 282 18.31 24.99 4.97
N GLY A 283 18.02 25.77 3.92
CA GLY A 283 16.64 26.07 3.52
C GLY A 283 15.86 24.85 3.03
N LEU A 284 16.54 23.84 2.47
CA LEU A 284 15.91 22.56 2.11
C LEU A 284 15.66 21.68 3.34
N THR A 285 16.49 21.79 4.38
CA THR A 285 16.28 21.05 5.63
C THR A 285 14.96 21.45 6.27
N GLU A 286 14.71 22.76 6.39
CA GLU A 286 13.45 23.30 6.96
C GLU A 286 12.23 22.88 6.12
N GLN A 287 12.33 22.91 4.79
CA GLN A 287 11.21 22.56 3.90
C GLN A 287 10.94 21.06 3.84
N LEU A 288 11.98 20.23 3.99
CA LEU A 288 11.86 18.77 3.86
C LEU A 288 11.68 18.05 5.21
N GLU A 289 11.89 18.72 6.34
CA GLU A 289 11.69 18.17 7.69
C GLU A 289 10.30 17.51 7.87
N PRO A 290 9.17 18.11 7.43
CA PRO A 290 7.85 17.48 7.53
C PRO A 290 7.73 16.15 6.78
N TYR A 291 8.61 15.92 5.81
CA TYR A 291 8.64 14.71 4.98
C TYR A 291 9.69 13.70 5.47
N GLY A 292 10.16 13.82 6.72
CA GLY A 292 11.10 12.87 7.33
C GLY A 292 12.54 13.05 6.88
N ALA A 293 12.92 14.27 6.51
CA ALA A 293 14.28 14.58 6.12
C ALA A 293 15.20 14.78 7.31
N ILE A 294 16.38 14.15 7.26
CA ILE A 294 17.43 14.31 8.27
C ILE A 294 18.70 14.88 7.65
N ARG A 295 19.16 15.99 8.21
CA ARG A 295 20.46 16.58 7.88
C ARG A 295 21.58 15.81 8.57
N VAL A 296 22.48 15.23 7.78
CA VAL A 296 23.71 14.66 8.30
C VAL A 296 24.67 15.80 8.58
N VAL A 297 24.86 16.12 9.86
CA VAL A 297 25.78 17.16 10.32
C VAL A 297 27.00 16.49 10.93
N THR A 298 28.19 16.92 10.49
CA THR A 298 29.44 16.58 11.17
C THR A 298 29.85 17.73 12.10
N ASP A 299 30.41 17.39 13.25
CA ASP A 299 30.95 18.37 14.19
C ASP A 299 32.33 17.95 14.69
N GLN A 300 32.93 18.74 15.58
CA GLN A 300 34.27 18.44 16.11
C GLN A 300 34.36 17.11 16.88
N SER A 301 33.21 16.52 17.26
CA SER A 301 33.10 15.30 18.07
C SER A 301 32.61 14.07 17.28
N THR A 302 32.11 14.25 16.06
CA THR A 302 31.48 13.20 15.26
C THR A 302 31.90 13.29 13.79
N ASN A 303 32.47 12.20 13.27
CA ASN A 303 32.76 12.09 11.83
C ASN A 303 31.51 11.69 11.03
N PHE A 304 31.60 11.78 9.71
CA PHE A 304 30.47 11.54 8.81
C PHE A 304 29.87 10.14 8.99
N LEU A 305 30.68 9.08 9.12
CA LEU A 305 30.17 7.72 9.34
C LEU A 305 29.29 7.60 10.59
N ILE A 306 29.70 8.20 11.70
CA ILE A 306 28.93 8.17 12.94
C ILE A 306 27.61 8.93 12.78
N SER A 307 27.65 10.12 12.18
CA SER A 307 26.46 10.94 11.96
C SER A 307 25.48 10.28 10.99
N LEU A 308 25.98 9.73 9.87
CA LEU A 308 25.17 8.99 8.91
C LEU A 308 24.56 7.73 9.55
N GLY A 309 25.33 6.96 10.32
CA GLY A 309 24.81 5.79 11.04
C GLY A 309 23.79 6.13 12.12
N ARG A 310 23.86 7.32 12.73
CA ARG A 310 22.80 7.82 13.62
C ARG A 310 21.55 8.20 12.83
N ALA A 311 21.70 8.92 11.72
CA ALA A 311 20.59 9.29 10.87
C ALA A 311 19.84 8.05 10.37
N LEU A 312 20.54 7.04 9.85
CA LEU A 312 19.93 5.80 9.36
C LEU A 312 19.15 5.00 10.42
N ARG A 313 19.50 5.12 11.71
CA ARG A 313 18.74 4.48 12.80
C ARG A 313 17.41 5.15 13.09
N MET A 314 17.20 6.35 12.58
CA MET A 314 15.92 7.06 12.64
C MET A 314 14.99 6.71 11.47
N ASP A 315 15.41 5.79 10.59
CA ASP A 315 14.69 5.37 9.39
C ASP A 315 14.22 6.55 8.50
N PRO A 316 15.13 7.45 8.08
CA PRO A 316 14.76 8.66 7.37
C PRO A 316 14.34 8.36 5.94
N VAL A 317 13.30 9.04 5.47
CA VAL A 317 12.94 8.99 4.04
C VAL A 317 13.97 9.74 3.20
N LEU A 318 14.44 10.89 3.70
CA LEU A 318 15.44 11.73 3.01
C LEU A 318 16.68 12.00 3.87
N LEU A 319 17.84 11.98 3.23
CA LEU A 319 19.12 12.35 3.83
C LEU A 319 19.68 13.59 3.13
N LEU A 320 19.93 14.65 3.90
CA LEU A 320 20.60 15.85 3.40
C LEU A 320 22.07 15.80 3.79
N VAL A 321 22.96 15.71 2.81
CA VAL A 321 24.41 15.53 3.03
C VAL A 321 25.18 16.67 2.39
N ASP A 322 26.12 17.28 3.11
CA ASP A 322 27.15 18.09 2.46
C ASP A 322 28.24 17.19 1.91
N SER A 323 28.52 17.29 0.61
CA SER A 323 29.60 16.54 0.00
C SER A 323 30.97 16.85 0.61
N ALA A 324 31.14 18.04 1.18
CA ALA A 324 32.37 18.42 1.88
C ALA A 324 32.60 17.60 3.16
N ASP A 325 31.58 16.94 3.71
CA ASP A 325 31.74 16.08 4.89
C ASP A 325 32.24 14.67 4.54
N MET A 326 32.18 14.29 3.25
CA MET A 326 32.67 13.00 2.77
C MET A 326 34.13 13.10 2.33
N GLN A 327 35.03 12.51 3.12
CA GLN A 327 36.48 12.59 2.94
C GLN A 327 37.11 11.26 2.52
N THR A 328 36.42 10.14 2.76
CA THR A 328 36.95 8.77 2.56
C THR A 328 36.06 7.93 1.64
N ASP A 329 36.64 6.88 1.06
CA ASP A 329 35.89 5.94 0.21
C ASP A 329 34.87 5.09 1.01
N GLU A 330 35.14 4.86 2.30
CA GLU A 330 34.23 4.17 3.21
C GLU A 330 32.95 4.97 3.44
N GLU A 331 33.07 6.28 3.65
CA GLU A 331 31.94 7.21 3.81
C GLU A 331 31.06 7.26 2.55
N VAL A 332 31.70 7.32 1.37
CA VAL A 332 31.00 7.26 0.08
C VAL A 332 30.27 5.93 -0.08
N THR A 333 30.89 4.82 0.31
CA THR A 333 30.31 3.47 0.19
C THR A 333 29.12 3.30 1.13
N MET A 334 29.19 3.83 2.36
CA MET A 334 28.05 3.81 3.29
C MET A 334 26.87 4.63 2.76
N LEU A 335 27.12 5.81 2.18
CA LEU A 335 26.05 6.61 1.57
C LEU A 335 25.45 5.93 0.33
N LEU A 336 26.27 5.24 -0.46
CA LEU A 336 25.80 4.42 -1.58
C LEU A 336 24.89 3.27 -1.11
N HIS A 337 25.23 2.61 0.00
CA HIS A 337 24.35 1.60 0.60
C HIS A 337 23.02 2.20 1.06
N ALA A 338 23.02 3.40 1.65
CA ALA A 338 21.77 4.08 2.02
C ALA A 338 20.86 4.32 0.80
N ILE A 339 21.45 4.77 -0.32
CA ILE A 339 20.76 4.96 -1.60
C ILE A 339 20.13 3.63 -2.07
N TRP A 340 20.88 2.53 -2.02
CA TRP A 340 20.41 1.22 -2.45
C TRP A 340 19.39 0.57 -1.52
N THR A 341 19.42 0.91 -0.23
CA THR A 341 18.39 0.48 0.72
C THR A 341 17.14 1.37 0.68
N GLY A 342 17.07 2.32 -0.25
CA GLY A 342 15.84 3.04 -0.58
C GLY A 342 15.81 4.52 -0.19
N HIS A 343 16.82 5.02 0.51
CA HIS A 343 16.86 6.39 1.02
C HIS A 343 17.07 7.41 -0.11
N PHE A 344 16.32 8.51 -0.11
CA PHE A 344 16.52 9.60 -1.04
C PHE A 344 17.64 10.53 -0.51
N VAL A 345 18.74 10.67 -1.25
CA VAL A 345 19.85 11.54 -0.82
C VAL A 345 19.82 12.88 -1.56
N VAL A 346 19.75 13.99 -0.84
CA VAL A 346 19.98 15.34 -1.35
C VAL A 346 21.39 15.78 -0.97
N MET A 347 22.28 15.84 -1.95
CA MET A 347 23.69 16.13 -1.75
C MET A 347 24.03 17.55 -2.18
N GLY A 348 24.60 18.33 -1.26
CA GLY A 348 25.09 19.67 -1.53
C GLY A 348 26.55 19.69 -1.97
N GLY A 349 26.84 20.43 -3.05
CA GLY A 349 28.21 20.68 -3.50
C GLY A 349 28.75 19.66 -4.53
N ASP A 350 30.06 19.74 -4.78
CA ASP A 350 30.79 18.91 -5.75
C ASP A 350 32.17 18.48 -5.23
N ALA A 351 32.28 18.26 -3.91
CA ALA A 351 33.54 17.83 -3.31
C ALA A 351 34.00 16.47 -3.90
N PRO A 352 35.27 16.08 -3.75
CA PRO A 352 35.77 14.81 -4.26
C PRO A 352 34.89 13.59 -3.92
N GLY A 353 34.35 13.52 -2.70
CA GLY A 353 33.42 12.46 -2.29
C GLY A 353 32.15 12.38 -3.15
N ALA A 354 31.56 13.51 -3.54
CA ALA A 354 30.40 13.56 -4.45
C ALA A 354 30.73 12.96 -5.83
N ARG A 355 31.89 13.28 -6.38
CA ARG A 355 32.33 12.78 -7.68
C ARG A 355 32.60 11.29 -7.63
N THR A 356 33.22 10.80 -6.55
CA THR A 356 33.41 9.36 -6.30
C THR A 356 32.07 8.65 -6.17
N LEU A 357 31.10 9.19 -5.42
CA LEU A 357 29.77 8.61 -5.28
C LEU A 357 29.07 8.44 -6.63
N LEU A 358 29.04 9.51 -7.44
CA LEU A 358 28.43 9.48 -8.77
C LEU A 358 29.06 8.41 -9.67
N LYS A 359 30.39 8.34 -9.67
CA LYS A 359 31.13 7.31 -10.41
C LYS A 359 30.73 5.90 -9.97
N LYS A 360 30.62 5.66 -8.66
CA LYS A 360 30.19 4.35 -8.14
C LYS A 360 28.74 4.02 -8.50
N ILE A 361 27.84 5.00 -8.52
CA ILE A 361 26.45 4.80 -8.96
C ILE A 361 26.41 4.41 -10.44
N GLU A 362 27.19 5.09 -11.30
CA GLU A 362 27.29 4.76 -12.72
C GLU A 362 27.87 3.37 -12.96
N GLU A 363 28.93 2.99 -12.23
CA GLU A 363 29.59 1.67 -12.33
C GLU A 363 28.69 0.50 -11.86
N ASN A 364 27.68 0.77 -11.04
CA ASN A 364 26.81 -0.26 -10.44
C ASN A 364 25.35 -0.16 -10.89
N ARG A 365 25.05 0.63 -11.93
CA ARG A 365 23.68 0.71 -12.47
C ARG A 365 23.36 -0.63 -13.17
N PRO A 366 22.30 -1.36 -12.79
CA PRO A 366 21.89 -2.56 -13.51
C PRO A 366 21.60 -2.20 -14.97
N ALA A 367 22.09 -3.04 -15.89
CA ALA A 367 22.04 -2.84 -17.34
C ALA A 367 20.61 -2.86 -17.89
#